data_AF-A0A959JI42-F1
#
_entry.id   AF-A0A959JI42-F1
#
_cell.length_a   1.000
_cell.length_b   1.000
_cell.length_c   1.000
_cell.angle_alpha   90.00
_cell.angle_beta   90.00
_cell.angle_gamma   90.00
#
_symmetry.space_group_name_H-M   'P 1'
#
loop_
_entity.id
_entity.type
_entity.pdbx_description
1 polymer ?
#
loop_
_entity_poly.entity_id
_entity_poly.type
_entity_poly.pdbx_seq_one_letter_code
_entity_poly.pdbx_strand_id
1 'polypeptide(L)'
;GLHSDYNVVIDAMSDEAGDSHVSLFDWQVLSFDKHSRLVSSLNELFVNAPGNDYHLSATSKALDAGDPAYGNDHDIEGNNRPLGMAPDAGCYESSSATTPRAVTPIHELITIHENNRITWQNIPLGAQLQIFDVSGRCWLTRKEVINSSFTWELPSASPLYFGYRIIDKAGRQSVGLIQ
;
A
#
# COMPACT_ATOMS: atom_id res chain seq x y z
N GLY A 1 2.16 15.89 -27.03
CA GLY A 1 3.49 15.35 -26.67
C GLY A 1 3.30 13.91 -26.19
N LEU A 2 4.39 13.15 -26.06
CA LEU A 2 4.35 11.85 -25.37
C LEU A 2 3.87 12.09 -23.92
N HIS A 3 2.81 11.39 -23.53
CA HIS A 3 2.29 11.39 -22.16
C HIS A 3 2.83 10.13 -21.48
N SER A 4 3.89 10.29 -20.69
CA SER A 4 4.43 9.22 -19.84
C SER A 4 3.77 9.38 -18.47
N ASP A 5 2.87 8.45 -18.13
CA ASP A 5 2.17 8.42 -16.86
C ASP A 5 1.65 6.99 -16.59
N TYR A 6 1.24 6.68 -15.36
CA TYR A 6 0.77 5.36 -14.93
C TYR A 6 1.83 4.24 -15.09
N ASN A 7 3.09 4.61 -14.91
CA ASN A 7 4.21 3.67 -14.98
C ASN A 7 4.56 3.10 -13.60
N VAL A 8 5.14 1.90 -13.60
CA VAL A 8 5.84 1.36 -12.42
C VAL A 8 7.34 1.50 -12.68
N VAL A 9 8.01 2.24 -11.81
CA VAL A 9 9.34 2.82 -12.08
C VAL A 9 10.26 2.67 -10.89
N ILE A 10 11.57 2.71 -11.15
CA ILE A 10 12.58 2.89 -10.10
C ILE A 10 12.85 4.38 -9.89
N ASP A 11 13.48 4.74 -8.76
CA ASP A 11 13.73 6.13 -8.37
C ASP A 11 14.92 6.75 -9.13
N ALA A 12 14.80 6.82 -10.46
CA ALA A 12 15.88 7.23 -11.35
C ALA A 12 15.36 7.94 -12.62
N MET A 13 14.53 8.96 -12.46
CA MET A 13 13.98 9.73 -13.59
C MET A 13 15.06 10.57 -14.25
N SER A 14 14.95 10.82 -15.55
CA SER A 14 15.86 11.72 -16.25
C SER A 14 15.17 12.39 -17.43
N ASP A 15 15.38 13.70 -17.57
CA ASP A 15 15.01 14.51 -18.74
C ASP A 15 16.14 14.61 -19.76
N GLU A 16 17.35 14.18 -19.41
CA GLU A 16 18.53 14.24 -20.27
C GLU A 16 19.13 12.84 -20.50
N ALA A 17 19.86 12.66 -21.60
CA ALA A 17 20.54 11.39 -21.89
C ALA A 17 21.82 11.17 -21.05
N GLY A 18 21.98 11.86 -19.90
CA GLY A 18 23.14 11.80 -19.01
C GLY A 18 22.87 11.03 -17.71
N ASP A 19 23.90 10.85 -16.89
CA ASP A 19 23.83 10.07 -15.63
C ASP A 19 23.14 10.82 -14.46
N SER A 20 22.58 12.00 -14.70
CA SER A 20 21.83 12.75 -13.68
C SER A 20 20.42 12.19 -13.55
N HIS A 21 20.16 11.58 -12.40
CA HIS A 21 18.85 11.07 -12.04
C HIS A 21 18.16 11.98 -11.03
N VAL A 22 16.85 12.15 -11.20
CA VAL A 22 15.93 12.88 -10.33
C VAL A 22 14.99 11.87 -9.68
N SER A 23 14.58 12.12 -8.44
CA SER A 23 13.59 11.26 -7.78
C SER A 23 12.23 11.33 -8.49
N LEU A 24 11.42 10.27 -8.42
CA LEU A 24 10.04 10.33 -8.92
C LEU A 24 9.25 11.45 -8.24
N PHE A 25 9.51 11.71 -6.96
CA PHE A 25 8.84 12.80 -6.24
C PHE A 25 9.13 14.17 -6.87
N ASP A 26 10.40 14.49 -7.08
CA ASP A 26 10.79 15.76 -7.69
C ASP A 26 10.31 15.85 -9.15
N TRP A 27 10.32 14.72 -9.87
CA TRP A 27 9.77 14.61 -11.21
C TRP A 27 8.26 14.90 -11.26
N GLN A 28 7.51 14.40 -10.28
CA GLN A 28 6.08 14.66 -10.13
C GLN A 28 5.77 16.10 -9.73
N VAL A 29 6.64 16.75 -8.97
CA VAL A 29 6.54 18.20 -8.66
C VAL A 29 6.60 19.04 -9.95
N LEU A 30 7.36 18.59 -10.96
CA LEU A 30 7.39 19.21 -12.30
C LEU A 30 6.16 18.88 -13.16
N SER A 31 5.16 18.19 -12.60
CA SER A 31 3.93 17.74 -13.25
C SER A 31 4.07 16.61 -14.27
N PHE A 32 5.19 15.89 -14.27
CA PHE A 32 5.36 14.67 -15.07
C PHE A 32 4.94 13.42 -14.27
N ASP A 33 4.53 12.34 -14.96
CA ASP A 33 4.29 11.01 -14.37
C ASP A 33 3.51 11.01 -13.04
N LYS A 34 2.47 11.85 -12.93
CA LYS A 34 1.75 12.13 -11.68
C LYS A 34 1.13 10.90 -11.00
N HIS A 35 0.82 9.87 -11.77
CA HIS A 35 0.21 8.62 -11.31
C HIS A 35 1.18 7.44 -11.31
N SER A 36 2.42 7.64 -11.79
CA SER A 36 3.46 6.62 -11.73
C SER A 36 3.84 6.28 -10.28
N ARG A 37 4.30 5.05 -10.06
CA ARG A 37 4.56 4.48 -8.73
C ARG A 37 5.97 3.90 -8.64
N LEU A 38 6.64 4.17 -7.52
CA LEU A 38 7.96 3.62 -7.24
C LEU A 38 7.91 2.14 -6.85
N VAL A 39 8.93 1.41 -7.29
CA VAL A 39 9.26 0.06 -6.86
C VAL A 39 10.76 -0.05 -6.57
N SER A 40 11.14 -0.81 -5.55
CA SER A 40 12.56 -1.02 -5.22
C SER A 40 13.11 -2.38 -5.64
N SER A 41 12.25 -3.37 -5.92
CA SER A 41 12.68 -4.63 -6.53
C SER A 41 11.55 -5.43 -7.20
N LEU A 42 11.93 -6.45 -7.98
CA LEU A 42 10.97 -7.32 -8.70
C LEU A 42 10.05 -8.13 -7.78
N ASN A 43 10.44 -8.39 -6.53
CA ASN A 43 9.60 -9.14 -5.57
C ASN A 43 8.37 -8.34 -5.11
N GLU A 44 8.40 -7.02 -5.28
CA GLU A 44 7.27 -6.14 -5.03
C GLU A 44 6.27 -6.13 -6.18
N LEU A 45 6.59 -6.78 -7.30
CA LEU A 45 5.71 -6.83 -8.48
C LEU A 45 5.21 -8.23 -8.76
N PHE A 46 6.11 -9.21 -8.73
CA PHE A 46 5.86 -10.51 -9.32
C PHE A 46 5.87 -11.63 -8.28
N VAL A 47 5.09 -12.68 -8.54
CA VAL A 47 5.07 -13.88 -7.69
C VAL A 47 6.45 -14.53 -7.62
N ASN A 48 7.13 -14.71 -8.76
CA ASN A 48 8.49 -15.26 -8.80
C ASN A 48 9.21 -14.91 -10.12
N ALA A 49 9.69 -13.66 -10.23
CA ALA A 49 10.42 -13.22 -11.42
C ALA A 49 11.67 -14.06 -11.76
N PRO A 50 12.54 -14.50 -10.82
CA PRO A 50 13.66 -15.38 -11.14
C PRO A 50 13.25 -16.74 -11.71
N GLY A 51 12.04 -17.20 -11.39
CA GLY A 51 11.42 -18.40 -11.94
C GLY A 51 10.61 -18.18 -13.22
N ASN A 52 10.65 -16.98 -13.82
CA ASN A 52 9.84 -16.55 -14.96
C ASN A 52 8.33 -16.53 -14.69
N ASP A 53 7.92 -16.37 -13.43
CA ASP A 53 6.53 -16.14 -13.05
C ASP A 53 6.31 -14.64 -12.84
N TYR A 54 5.83 -13.98 -13.89
CA TYR A 54 5.56 -12.55 -13.95
C TYR A 54 4.09 -12.20 -13.66
N HIS A 55 3.31 -13.14 -13.13
CA HIS A 55 2.02 -12.78 -12.56
C HIS A 55 2.22 -11.81 -11.42
N LEU A 56 1.27 -10.88 -11.26
CA LEU A 56 1.35 -9.89 -10.20
C LEU A 56 1.15 -10.56 -8.85
N SER A 57 2.04 -10.27 -7.91
CA SER A 57 1.87 -10.72 -6.52
C SER A 57 0.67 -10.03 -5.88
N ALA A 58 0.10 -10.64 -4.83
CA ALA A 58 -1.07 -10.09 -4.14
C ALA A 58 -0.85 -8.71 -3.50
N THR A 59 0.40 -8.27 -3.36
CA THR A 59 0.77 -6.96 -2.82
C THR A 59 1.43 -6.08 -3.88
N SER A 60 1.26 -6.41 -5.16
CA SER A 60 1.99 -5.77 -6.24
C SER A 60 1.67 -4.29 -6.38
N LYS A 61 2.71 -3.46 -6.55
CA LYS A 61 2.54 -2.02 -6.83
C LYS A 61 1.88 -1.73 -8.17
N ALA A 62 1.90 -2.71 -9.08
CA ALA A 62 1.26 -2.64 -10.39
C ALA A 62 -0.26 -2.88 -10.34
N LEU A 63 -0.81 -3.35 -9.21
CA LEU A 63 -2.26 -3.55 -9.07
C LEU A 63 -3.01 -2.23 -9.17
N ASP A 64 -4.05 -2.18 -10.00
CA ASP A 64 -4.88 -1.00 -10.28
C ASP A 64 -4.04 0.25 -10.62
N ALA A 65 -2.90 0.07 -11.30
CA ALA A 65 -1.91 1.12 -11.55
C ALA A 65 -1.88 1.62 -12.99
N GLY A 66 -2.58 0.96 -13.90
CA GLY A 66 -2.64 1.30 -15.31
C GLY A 66 -3.67 2.40 -15.60
N ASP A 67 -3.50 3.05 -16.75
CA ASP A 67 -4.43 4.06 -17.24
C ASP A 67 -5.68 3.39 -17.84
N PRO A 68 -6.90 3.63 -17.31
CA PRO A 68 -8.12 3.05 -17.88
C PRO A 68 -8.44 3.59 -19.29
N ALA A 69 -7.86 4.71 -19.72
CA ALA A 69 -8.06 5.26 -21.05
C ALA A 69 -7.18 4.57 -22.12
N TYR A 70 -6.14 3.83 -21.73
CA TYR A 70 -5.19 3.21 -22.64
C TYR A 70 -4.91 1.76 -22.26
N GLY A 71 -5.38 0.83 -23.09
CA GLY A 71 -5.15 -0.60 -22.89
C GLY A 71 -5.95 -1.43 -23.89
N ASN A 72 -5.55 -2.69 -24.04
CA ASN A 72 -6.38 -3.68 -24.71
C ASN A 72 -7.50 -4.13 -23.76
N ASP A 73 -8.61 -4.60 -24.30
CA ASP A 73 -9.74 -5.12 -23.50
C ASP A 73 -9.37 -6.39 -22.71
N HIS A 74 -8.24 -7.03 -23.04
CA HIS A 74 -7.77 -8.24 -22.39
C HIS A 74 -6.27 -8.19 -22.08
N ASP A 75 -5.86 -8.89 -21.04
CA ASP A 75 -4.45 -9.14 -20.71
C ASP A 75 -3.82 -10.23 -21.59
N ILE A 76 -2.54 -10.56 -21.35
CA ILE A 76 -1.79 -11.54 -22.16
C ILE A 76 -2.35 -12.97 -22.07
N GLU A 77 -3.15 -13.27 -21.04
CA GLU A 77 -3.77 -14.58 -20.82
C GLU A 77 -5.25 -14.61 -21.20
N GLY A 78 -5.78 -13.48 -21.70
CA GLY A 78 -7.16 -13.35 -22.13
C GLY A 78 -8.14 -12.99 -21.01
N ASN A 79 -7.65 -12.57 -19.84
CA ASN A 79 -8.51 -12.01 -18.79
C ASN A 79 -8.98 -10.61 -19.18
N ASN A 80 -10.23 -10.28 -18.85
CA ASN A 80 -10.78 -8.94 -19.11
C ASN A 80 -10.00 -7.86 -18.36
N ARG A 81 -9.85 -6.69 -18.99
CA ARG A 81 -9.33 -5.47 -18.36
C ARG A 81 -10.44 -4.44 -18.13
N PRO A 82 -10.55 -3.84 -16.93
CA PRO A 82 -9.90 -4.25 -15.68
C PRO A 82 -10.61 -5.43 -14.99
N LEU A 83 -9.87 -6.25 -14.23
CA LEU A 83 -10.44 -7.13 -13.21
C LEU A 83 -10.68 -6.40 -11.88
N GLY A 84 -9.88 -5.36 -11.61
CA GLY A 84 -9.98 -4.49 -10.45
C GLY A 84 -10.73 -3.18 -10.71
N MET A 85 -10.26 -2.10 -10.07
CA MET A 85 -10.81 -0.75 -10.24
C MET A 85 -10.22 0.00 -11.43
N ALA A 86 -9.00 -0.35 -11.80
CA ALA A 86 -8.34 0.12 -13.00
C ALA A 86 -7.53 -1.04 -13.59
N PRO A 87 -7.10 -0.96 -14.86
CA PRO A 87 -6.21 -1.97 -15.38
C PRO A 87 -4.96 -2.06 -14.52
N ASP A 88 -4.40 -3.24 -14.38
CA ASP A 88 -3.10 -3.43 -13.78
C ASP A 88 -2.02 -2.92 -14.74
N ALA A 89 -0.95 -2.33 -14.20
CA ALA A 89 0.17 -1.88 -15.01
C ALA A 89 0.96 -3.09 -15.54
N GLY A 90 1.21 -3.10 -16.85
CA GLY A 90 1.88 -4.20 -17.53
C GLY A 90 0.90 -5.13 -18.25
N CYS A 91 1.32 -6.37 -18.53
CA CYS A 91 0.62 -7.29 -19.43
C CYS A 91 -0.28 -8.34 -18.73
N TYR A 92 -0.29 -8.40 -17.40
CA TYR A 92 -1.13 -9.31 -16.61
C TYR A 92 -2.18 -8.53 -15.82
N GLU A 93 -3.37 -9.10 -15.68
CA GLU A 93 -4.36 -8.71 -14.67
C GLU A 93 -4.36 -9.70 -13.51
N SER A 94 -4.62 -9.22 -12.31
CA SER A 94 -4.75 -10.04 -11.12
C SER A 94 -6.10 -9.85 -10.45
N SER A 95 -6.81 -10.96 -10.26
CA SER A 95 -7.99 -11.00 -9.38
C SER A 95 -7.66 -10.72 -7.90
N SER A 96 -6.38 -10.64 -7.54
CA SER A 96 -5.93 -10.28 -6.19
C SER A 96 -5.90 -8.77 -5.95
N ALA A 97 -6.31 -7.93 -6.90
CA ALA A 97 -6.58 -6.49 -6.74
C ALA A 97 -7.77 -6.23 -5.79
N THR A 98 -7.81 -6.89 -4.64
CA THR A 98 -8.45 -6.36 -3.44
C THR A 98 -7.57 -5.24 -2.93
N THR A 99 -7.90 -4.01 -3.31
CA THR A 99 -7.37 -2.81 -2.63
C THR A 99 -7.28 -3.05 -1.11
N PRO A 100 -6.17 -2.69 -0.42
CA PRO A 100 -6.35 -2.02 0.84
C PRO A 100 -7.04 -0.72 0.46
N ARG A 101 -8.35 -0.66 0.67
CA ARG A 101 -9.14 0.58 0.63
C ARG A 101 -8.25 1.69 1.16
N ALA A 102 -8.04 2.76 0.37
CA ALA A 102 -7.45 3.98 0.90
C ALA A 102 -8.31 4.36 2.10
N VAL A 103 -7.86 4.01 3.30
CA VAL A 103 -8.51 4.48 4.48
C VAL A 103 -8.07 5.92 4.57
N THR A 104 -8.88 6.83 4.06
CA THR A 104 -8.98 8.15 4.69
C THR A 104 -9.24 7.87 6.16
N PRO A 105 -8.34 8.21 7.10
CA PRO A 105 -8.55 7.94 8.51
C PRO A 105 -9.94 8.42 8.88
N ILE A 106 -10.86 7.48 9.09
CA ILE A 106 -12.25 7.79 9.45
C ILE A 106 -12.32 8.43 10.84
N HIS A 107 -11.20 8.41 11.56
CA HIS A 107 -10.97 8.98 12.87
C HIS A 107 -9.59 9.64 12.91
N GLU A 108 -9.53 10.85 13.46
CA GLU A 108 -8.27 11.52 13.84
C GLU A 108 -7.69 10.79 15.06
N LEU A 109 -6.95 9.72 14.79
CA LEU A 109 -6.24 8.97 15.83
C LEU A 109 -5.04 9.79 16.30
N ILE A 110 -4.82 9.76 17.61
CA ILE A 110 -3.57 10.25 18.20
C ILE A 110 -2.78 9.03 18.64
N THR A 111 -1.57 8.88 18.11
CA THR A 111 -0.63 7.83 18.51
C THR A 111 0.47 8.47 19.36
N ILE A 112 0.62 8.00 20.60
CA ILE A 112 1.61 8.50 21.57
C ILE A 112 2.61 7.38 21.87
N HIS A 113 3.90 7.69 21.78
CA HIS A 113 5.01 6.75 21.97
C HIS A 113 5.81 7.18 23.20
N GLU A 114 5.69 6.44 24.30
CA GLU A 114 6.36 6.78 25.56
C GLU A 114 6.72 5.53 26.36
N ASN A 115 7.92 5.49 26.95
CA ASN A 115 8.34 4.45 27.91
C ASN A 115 8.03 3.02 27.46
N ASN A 116 8.35 2.68 26.20
CA ASN A 116 8.10 1.36 25.61
C ASN A 116 6.60 1.00 25.54
N ARG A 117 5.74 2.01 25.38
CA ARG A 117 4.29 1.88 25.18
C ARG A 117 3.84 2.69 23.99
N ILE A 118 2.86 2.15 23.27
CA ILE A 118 2.09 2.88 22.26
C ILE A 118 0.68 3.07 22.80
N THR A 119 0.19 4.30 22.77
CA THR A 119 -1.21 4.62 23.09
C THR A 119 -1.91 5.16 21.86
N TRP A 120 -3.00 4.52 21.47
CA TRP A 120 -3.96 5.06 20.51
C TRP A 120 -5.07 5.75 21.29
N GLN A 121 -5.35 7.02 21.00
CA GLN A 121 -6.49 7.77 21.50
C GLN A 121 -7.49 8.08 20.37
N ASN A 122 -8.70 8.49 20.74
CA ASN A 122 -9.82 8.74 19.82
C ASN A 122 -10.26 7.50 19.03
N ILE A 123 -10.07 6.31 19.59
CA ILE A 123 -10.58 5.08 18.97
C ILE A 123 -12.10 5.02 19.18
N PRO A 124 -12.92 4.79 18.15
CA PRO A 124 -14.37 4.72 18.34
C PRO A 124 -14.78 3.67 19.36
N LEU A 125 -15.76 4.02 20.20
CA LEU A 125 -16.31 3.09 21.18
C LEU A 125 -16.93 1.88 20.48
N GLY A 126 -16.46 0.72 20.90
CA GLY A 126 -16.82 -0.59 20.37
C GLY A 126 -16.16 -0.95 19.04
N ALA A 127 -15.13 -0.22 18.61
CA ALA A 127 -14.27 -0.66 17.51
C ALA A 127 -13.38 -1.83 17.91
N GLN A 128 -12.93 -2.60 16.92
CA GLN A 128 -11.85 -3.57 17.05
C GLN A 128 -10.53 -2.89 16.73
N LEU A 129 -9.46 -3.25 17.45
CA LEU A 129 -8.08 -2.85 17.14
C LEU A 129 -7.22 -4.10 16.97
N GLN A 130 -6.42 -4.12 15.92
CA GLN A 130 -5.49 -5.19 15.61
C GLN A 130 -4.10 -4.62 15.36
N ILE A 131 -3.08 -5.35 15.81
CA ILE A 131 -1.68 -4.97 15.68
C ILE A 131 -0.94 -6.10 14.95
N PHE A 132 -0.10 -5.74 13.99
CA PHE A 132 0.62 -6.66 13.12
C PHE A 132 2.12 -6.32 13.12
N ASP A 133 2.97 -7.32 12.97
CA ASP A 133 4.36 -7.05 12.57
C ASP A 133 4.47 -6.80 11.06
N VAL A 134 5.68 -6.42 10.61
CA VAL A 134 5.98 -6.15 9.19
C VAL A 134 5.80 -7.37 8.27
N SER A 135 5.74 -8.59 8.81
CA SER A 135 5.44 -9.80 8.03
C SER A 135 3.93 -10.05 7.88
N GLY A 136 3.09 -9.23 8.51
CA GLY A 136 1.63 -9.36 8.49
C GLY A 136 1.07 -10.29 9.56
N ARG A 137 1.89 -10.82 10.48
CA ARG A 137 1.40 -11.65 11.59
C ARG A 137 0.67 -10.76 12.59
N CYS A 138 -0.55 -11.13 12.97
CA CYS A 138 -1.30 -10.43 14.01
C CYS A 138 -0.76 -10.78 15.40
N TRP A 139 -0.26 -9.77 16.11
CA TRP A 139 0.22 -9.88 17.48
C TRP A 139 -0.90 -9.72 18.50
N LEU A 140 -1.84 -8.82 18.23
CA LEU A 140 -2.89 -8.49 19.16
C LEU A 140 -4.20 -8.21 18.42
N THR A 141 -5.30 -8.70 18.99
CA THR A 141 -6.65 -8.30 18.61
C THR A 141 -7.42 -7.90 19.86
N ARG A 142 -7.76 -6.62 19.95
CA ARG A 142 -8.75 -6.09 20.89
C ARG A 142 -10.11 -6.14 20.20
N LYS A 143 -10.98 -7.05 20.66
CA LYS A 143 -12.32 -7.24 20.08
C LYS A 143 -13.27 -6.07 20.34
N GLU A 144 -13.01 -5.27 21.36
CA GLU A 144 -13.83 -4.10 21.67
C GLU A 144 -13.02 -3.05 22.45
N VAL A 145 -13.02 -1.81 21.97
CA VAL A 145 -12.45 -0.65 22.66
C VAL A 145 -13.54 0.11 23.41
N ILE A 146 -13.41 0.20 24.73
CA ILE A 146 -14.48 0.72 25.61
C ILE A 146 -14.20 2.12 26.20
N ASN A 147 -12.96 2.60 26.12
CA ASN A 147 -12.53 3.85 26.77
C ASN A 147 -11.97 4.89 25.79
N SER A 148 -12.34 4.80 24.51
CA SER A 148 -11.82 5.62 23.41
C SER A 148 -10.29 5.65 23.27
N SER A 149 -9.61 4.72 23.95
CA SER A 149 -8.16 4.66 24.07
C SER A 149 -7.73 3.23 24.33
N PHE A 150 -6.55 2.87 23.83
CA PHE A 150 -5.89 1.62 24.11
C PHE A 150 -4.38 1.85 24.21
N THR A 151 -3.77 1.27 25.24
CA THR A 151 -2.33 1.31 25.41
C THR A 151 -1.76 -0.10 25.34
N TRP A 152 -0.76 -0.28 24.50
CA TRP A 152 -0.02 -1.52 24.34
C TRP A 152 1.41 -1.35 24.86
N GLU A 153 1.86 -2.29 25.69
CA GLU A 153 3.26 -2.39 26.09
C GLU A 153 4.04 -3.14 25.02
N LEU A 154 5.09 -2.51 24.50
CA LEU A 154 5.94 -3.15 23.49
C LEU A 154 6.75 -4.28 24.15
N PRO A 155 6.77 -5.48 23.56
CA PRO A 155 7.69 -6.54 23.98
C PRO A 155 9.15 -6.10 23.87
N SER A 156 10.01 -6.59 24.76
CA SER A 156 11.45 -6.25 24.82
C SER A 156 12.26 -6.67 23.58
N ALA A 157 11.71 -7.52 22.71
CA ALA A 157 12.28 -7.93 21.42
C ALA A 157 11.37 -7.54 20.24
N SER A 158 10.82 -6.32 20.28
CA SER A 158 9.90 -5.83 19.26
C SER A 158 10.62 -5.50 17.95
N PRO A 159 10.02 -5.81 16.78
CA PRO A 159 10.47 -5.25 15.51
C PRO A 159 10.44 -3.71 15.53
N LEU A 160 11.30 -3.10 14.72
CA LEU A 160 11.41 -1.65 14.52
C LEU A 160 10.13 -0.98 13.99
N TYR A 161 9.16 -1.76 13.47
CA TYR A 161 7.92 -1.25 12.91
C TYR A 161 6.75 -2.22 13.15
N PHE A 162 5.56 -1.65 13.33
CA PHE A 162 4.29 -2.37 13.43
C PHE A 162 3.22 -1.73 12.56
N GLY A 163 2.34 -2.56 11.98
CA GLY A 163 1.09 -2.11 11.41
C GLY A 163 -0.04 -2.14 12.44
N TYR A 164 -1.00 -1.26 12.34
CA TYR A 164 -2.27 -1.38 13.05
C TYR A 164 -3.47 -1.33 12.10
N ARG A 165 -4.57 -1.93 12.53
CA ARG A 165 -5.89 -1.87 11.89
C ARG A 165 -6.97 -1.66 12.92
N ILE A 166 -7.79 -0.64 12.76
CA ILE A 166 -9.00 -0.37 13.54
C ILE A 166 -10.21 -0.66 12.65
N ILE A 167 -11.24 -1.29 13.19
CA ILE A 167 -12.49 -1.59 12.49
C ILE A 167 -13.65 -1.08 13.36
N ASP A 168 -14.39 -0.08 12.89
CA ASP A 168 -15.53 0.45 13.63
C ASP A 168 -16.76 -0.49 13.57
N LYS A 169 -17.82 -0.14 14.31
CA LYS A 169 -19.08 -0.93 14.33
C LYS A 169 -19.78 -1.01 12.97
N ALA A 170 -19.49 -0.08 12.06
CA ALA A 170 -20.02 -0.08 10.71
C ALA A 170 -19.13 -0.88 9.73
N GLY A 171 -18.05 -1.51 10.22
CA GLY A 171 -17.10 -2.27 9.41
C GLY A 171 -16.11 -1.40 8.63
N ARG A 172 -16.08 -0.08 8.85
CA ARG A 172 -15.11 0.81 8.22
C ARG A 172 -13.76 0.61 8.92
N GLN A 173 -12.70 0.57 8.12
CA GLN A 173 -11.36 0.26 8.63
C GLN A 173 -10.50 1.50 8.66
N SER A 174 -9.48 1.55 9.53
CA SER A 174 -8.35 2.48 9.53
C SER A 174 -7.05 1.79 9.81
N VAL A 175 -6.03 2.08 9.00
CA VAL A 175 -4.74 1.42 9.06
C VAL A 175 -3.62 2.43 9.14
N GLY A 176 -2.49 2.04 9.71
CA GLY A 176 -1.29 2.87 9.74
C GLY A 176 -0.07 2.06 10.17
N LEU A 177 1.09 2.68 10.00
CA LEU A 177 2.39 2.16 10.41
C LEU A 177 2.90 2.94 11.62
N ILE A 178 3.62 2.24 12.48
CA ILE A 178 4.18 2.75 13.73
C ILE A 178 5.64 2.30 13.76
N GLN A 179 6.53 3.24 14.06
CA GLN A 179 7.96 3.02 14.29
C GLN A 179 8.25 2.97 15.80
#